data_AF-A0AAF3J4Z0-F1
#
_entry.id   AF-A0AAF3J4Z0-F1
#
_cell.length_a   1.000
_cell.length_b   1.000
_cell.length_c   1.000
_cell.angle_alpha   90.00
_cell.angle_beta   90.00
_cell.angle_gamma   90.00
#
_symmetry.space_group_name_H-M   'P 1'
#
loop_
_entity.id
_entity.type
_entity.pdbx_description
1 polymer ?
#
loop_
_entity_poly.entity_id
_entity_poly.type
_entity_poly.pdbx_seq_one_letter_code
_entity_poly.pdbx_strand_id
1 'polypeptide(L)'
;MCSNRVRGVLMGHLIGDALGARYEFKTAKEVKEMMAEDMKNDELLPMLGGGRFKWRAGEITDDSEMGLSLAGCLLAKNGYDQATVATSYVRWIQSKPKSSGRTTRLALKIVDKVPRDWLETWSDEQKLRLLQMIEENVKKTNEKSLSNGFLMRISPLPAFYHRQSFESWSNCIAKEVTITHANSTTIDAAEIYTKAIHQLINGFTPKAVYQNALSSTKDKIVRKHLELAAIQLSPFPYGDDLSLSTNGDDQIMGYFGIALQEKLLSMSYCMQNPLPRVYWMQFLSVGILIQMVALLLHYLVPISAVK
;
A
#
# COMPACT_ATOMS: atom_id res chain seq x y z
N MET A 1 -16.94 17.76 2.56
CA MET A 1 -15.48 17.67 2.85
C MET A 1 -14.96 16.23 2.83
N CYS A 2 -15.53 15.30 3.60
CA CYS A 2 -15.03 13.92 3.68
C CYS A 2 -15.09 13.13 2.34
N SER A 3 -16.15 13.29 1.53
CA SER A 3 -16.28 12.59 0.24
C SER A 3 -15.14 12.87 -0.75
N ASN A 4 -14.63 14.11 -0.80
CA ASN A 4 -13.53 14.46 -1.69
C ASN A 4 -12.20 13.85 -1.21
N ARG A 5 -12.01 13.71 0.09
CA ARG A 5 -10.85 13.06 0.69
C ARG A 5 -10.83 11.56 0.44
N VAL A 6 -11.99 10.90 0.54
CA VAL A 6 -12.16 9.49 0.16
C VAL A 6 -11.81 9.28 -1.31
N ARG A 7 -12.35 10.11 -2.22
CA ARG A 7 -11.95 10.07 -3.63
C ARG A 7 -10.47 10.31 -3.82
N GLY A 8 -9.89 11.25 -3.08
CA GLY A 8 -8.46 11.52 -3.06
C GLY A 8 -7.66 10.26 -2.75
N VAL A 9 -7.94 9.57 -1.64
CA VAL A 9 -7.25 8.32 -1.26
C VAL A 9 -7.28 7.29 -2.39
N LEU A 10 -8.47 7.04 -2.94
CA LEU A 10 -8.64 6.00 -3.96
C LEU A 10 -7.98 6.39 -5.29
N MET A 11 -8.14 7.62 -5.75
CA MET A 11 -7.50 8.08 -6.99
C MET A 11 -5.98 8.19 -6.81
N GLY A 12 -5.53 8.64 -5.64
CA GLY A 12 -4.11 8.74 -5.32
C GLY A 12 -3.43 7.36 -5.28
N HIS A 13 -4.13 6.34 -4.79
CA HIS A 13 -3.65 4.96 -4.92
C HIS A 13 -3.35 4.62 -6.39
N LEU A 14 -4.33 4.78 -7.27
CA LEU A 14 -4.20 4.39 -8.68
C LEU A 14 -3.14 5.20 -9.43
N ILE A 15 -3.12 6.52 -9.19
CA ILE A 15 -2.15 7.43 -9.82
C ILE A 15 -0.73 7.13 -9.33
N GLY A 16 -0.58 6.79 -8.04
CA GLY A 16 0.70 6.42 -7.45
C GLY A 16 1.35 5.22 -8.05
N ASP A 17 0.55 4.17 -8.10
CA ASP A 17 0.92 2.92 -8.71
C ASP A 17 1.35 3.14 -10.17
N ALA A 18 0.49 3.72 -11.00
CA ALA A 18 0.78 3.92 -12.43
C ALA A 18 1.99 4.84 -12.68
N LEU A 19 2.18 5.88 -11.86
CA LEU A 19 3.33 6.79 -11.98
C LEU A 19 4.62 6.13 -11.49
N GLY A 20 4.55 5.40 -10.38
CA GLY A 20 5.66 4.73 -9.72
C GLY A 20 6.22 3.55 -10.50
N ALA A 21 5.36 2.83 -11.23
CA ALA A 21 5.69 1.66 -12.04
C ALA A 21 6.82 1.90 -13.07
N ARG A 22 6.98 3.14 -13.53
CA ARG A 22 8.06 3.55 -14.45
C ARG A 22 9.45 3.46 -13.81
N TYR A 23 9.53 3.73 -12.51
CA TYR A 23 10.76 3.94 -11.75
C TYR A 23 11.13 2.76 -10.87
N GLU A 24 10.31 1.71 -10.85
CA GLU A 24 10.52 0.52 -10.04
C GLU A 24 11.87 -0.16 -10.34
N PHE A 25 12.55 -0.62 -9.28
CA PHE A 25 13.89 -1.24 -9.31
C PHE A 25 15.03 -0.32 -9.79
N LYS A 26 14.86 1.01 -9.69
CA LYS A 26 15.90 2.00 -9.97
C LYS A 26 16.45 2.59 -8.69
N THR A 27 17.72 2.96 -8.69
CA THR A 27 18.32 3.71 -7.58
C THR A 27 17.75 5.12 -7.53
N ALA A 28 17.77 5.76 -6.36
CA ALA A 28 17.31 7.15 -6.21
C ALA A 28 18.02 8.13 -7.17
N LYS A 29 19.30 7.88 -7.48
CA LYS A 29 20.05 8.66 -8.47
C LYS A 29 19.47 8.50 -9.88
N GLU A 30 19.28 7.25 -10.33
CA GLU A 30 18.68 6.97 -11.65
C GLU A 30 17.27 7.56 -11.77
N VAL A 31 16.46 7.44 -10.71
CA VAL A 31 15.08 7.97 -10.69
C VAL A 31 15.10 9.47 -10.88
N LYS A 32 15.99 10.18 -10.18
CA LYS A 32 16.12 11.63 -10.31
C LYS A 32 16.51 12.06 -11.73
N GLU A 33 17.44 11.32 -12.35
CA GLU A 33 17.87 11.56 -13.73
C GLU A 33 16.74 11.27 -14.73
N MET A 34 16.02 10.14 -14.55
CA MET A 34 14.87 9.77 -15.37
C MET A 34 13.76 10.81 -15.27
N MET A 35 13.38 11.22 -14.05
CA MET A 35 12.36 12.24 -13.85
C MET A 35 12.72 13.59 -14.50
N ALA A 36 13.99 13.99 -14.42
CA ALA A 36 14.45 15.22 -15.05
C ALA A 36 14.30 15.18 -16.57
N GLU A 37 14.57 14.03 -17.20
CA GLU A 37 14.33 13.84 -18.64
C GLU A 37 12.83 13.74 -18.96
N ASP A 38 12.06 13.03 -18.14
CA ASP A 38 10.62 12.81 -18.35
C ASP A 38 9.81 14.11 -18.21
N MET A 39 10.28 15.06 -17.39
CA MET A 39 9.67 16.38 -17.21
C MET A 39 10.24 17.44 -18.16
N LYS A 40 11.16 17.10 -19.08
CA LYS A 40 11.88 18.09 -19.88
C LYS A 40 10.97 19.04 -20.67
N ASN A 41 9.79 18.57 -21.08
CA ASN A 41 8.82 19.33 -21.86
C ASN A 41 7.50 19.60 -21.12
N ASP A 42 7.39 19.22 -19.85
CA ASP A 42 6.13 19.23 -19.09
C ASP A 42 6.31 19.88 -17.71
N GLU A 43 5.32 20.68 -17.28
CA GLU A 43 5.34 21.29 -15.93
C GLU A 43 5.09 20.28 -14.80
N LEU A 44 4.48 19.14 -15.12
CA LEU A 44 4.13 18.06 -14.21
C LEU A 44 4.75 16.75 -14.70
N LEU A 45 5.00 15.82 -13.78
CA LEU A 45 5.54 14.49 -14.13
C LEU A 45 4.49 13.70 -14.94
N PRO A 46 4.76 13.34 -16.21
CA PRO A 46 3.79 12.63 -17.03
C PRO A 46 3.72 11.13 -16.69
N MET A 47 2.55 10.52 -16.84
CA MET A 47 2.36 9.06 -16.69
C MET A 47 2.76 8.34 -17.98
N LEU A 48 4.07 8.14 -18.18
CA LEU A 48 4.60 7.58 -19.43
C LEU A 48 4.58 6.04 -19.50
N GLY A 49 4.38 5.35 -18.38
CA GLY A 49 4.57 3.90 -18.30
C GLY A 49 6.05 3.51 -18.51
N GLY A 50 6.29 2.35 -19.13
CA GLY A 50 7.63 1.79 -19.34
C GLY A 50 8.09 0.88 -18.19
N GLY A 51 9.29 1.11 -17.68
CA GLY A 51 9.84 0.31 -16.58
C GLY A 51 10.14 -1.16 -16.94
N ARG A 52 10.39 -1.97 -15.91
CA ARG A 52 10.78 -3.39 -16.03
C ARG A 52 9.78 -4.22 -16.84
N PHE A 53 8.49 -3.95 -16.67
CA PHE A 53 7.40 -4.72 -17.27
C PHE A 53 6.78 -4.09 -18.52
N LYS A 54 7.38 -3.01 -19.04
CA LYS A 54 6.88 -2.28 -20.23
C LYS A 54 5.40 -1.92 -20.08
N TRP A 55 5.06 -1.28 -18.98
CA TRP A 55 3.72 -0.76 -18.70
C TRP A 55 3.30 0.25 -19.78
N ARG A 56 2.03 0.23 -20.17
CA ARG A 56 1.44 1.30 -20.97
C ARG A 56 1.31 2.56 -20.10
N ALA A 57 1.24 3.72 -20.73
CA ALA A 57 0.94 4.97 -20.04
C ALA A 57 -0.37 4.84 -19.23
N GLY A 58 -0.30 5.08 -17.92
CA GLY A 58 -1.43 4.95 -17.00
C GLY A 58 -1.85 3.52 -16.65
N GLU A 59 -1.14 2.49 -17.09
CA GLU A 59 -1.40 1.10 -16.68
C GLU A 59 -1.07 0.93 -15.20
N ILE A 60 -2.03 0.41 -14.44
CA ILE A 60 -1.88 0.09 -13.02
C ILE A 60 -1.19 -1.28 -12.83
N THR A 61 -0.66 -1.54 -11.64
CA THR A 61 0.08 -2.78 -11.30
C THR A 61 -0.62 -3.56 -10.17
N ASP A 62 0.09 -4.50 -9.54
CA ASP A 62 -0.48 -5.34 -8.49
C ASP A 62 -0.97 -4.56 -7.27
N ASP A 63 -0.38 -3.39 -6.97
CA ASP A 63 -0.84 -2.46 -5.93
C ASP A 63 -2.34 -2.14 -6.09
N SER A 64 -2.69 -1.56 -7.24
CA SER A 64 -4.06 -1.14 -7.53
C SER A 64 -4.96 -2.29 -7.93
N GLU A 65 -4.49 -3.31 -8.64
CA GLU A 65 -5.32 -4.45 -9.01
C GLU A 65 -5.84 -5.18 -7.75
N MET A 66 -4.97 -5.38 -6.76
CA MET A 66 -5.38 -5.93 -5.46
C MET A 66 -6.21 -4.94 -4.66
N GLY A 67 -5.87 -3.64 -4.67
CA GLY A 67 -6.67 -2.60 -4.03
C GLY A 67 -8.11 -2.51 -4.58
N LEU A 68 -8.28 -2.57 -5.91
CA LEU A 68 -9.58 -2.59 -6.56
C LEU A 68 -10.35 -3.90 -6.27
N SER A 69 -9.64 -5.02 -6.18
CA SER A 69 -10.23 -6.30 -5.74
C SER A 69 -10.81 -6.17 -4.33
N LEU A 70 -10.06 -5.60 -3.38
CA LEU A 70 -10.54 -5.34 -2.02
C LEU A 70 -11.74 -4.39 -2.00
N ALA A 71 -11.69 -3.30 -2.77
CA ALA A 71 -12.81 -2.37 -2.90
C ALA A 71 -14.08 -3.05 -3.44
N GLY A 72 -13.94 -3.90 -4.46
CA GLY A 72 -15.03 -4.69 -5.04
C GLY A 72 -15.66 -5.64 -4.02
N CYS A 73 -14.85 -6.34 -3.23
CA CYS A 73 -15.33 -7.22 -2.15
C CYS A 73 -16.11 -6.46 -1.08
N LEU A 74 -15.60 -5.31 -0.64
CA LEU A 74 -16.26 -4.45 0.36
C LEU A 74 -17.64 -3.99 -0.11
N LEU A 75 -17.75 -3.57 -1.37
CA LEU A 75 -19.02 -3.17 -1.98
C LEU A 75 -19.98 -4.35 -2.14
N ALA A 76 -19.50 -5.49 -2.63
CA ALA A 76 -20.33 -6.68 -2.88
C ALA A 76 -20.91 -7.28 -1.59
N LYS A 77 -20.18 -7.21 -0.48
CA LYS A 77 -20.62 -7.72 0.83
C LYS A 77 -21.20 -6.66 1.76
N ASN A 78 -21.16 -5.38 1.36
CA ASN A 78 -21.46 -4.24 2.22
C ASN A 78 -20.69 -4.29 3.56
N GLY A 79 -19.42 -4.69 3.48
CA GLY A 79 -18.56 -4.95 4.63
C GLY A 79 -17.39 -5.87 4.28
N TYR A 80 -16.49 -6.07 5.25
CA TYR A 80 -15.33 -6.93 5.08
C TYR A 80 -15.66 -8.39 5.37
N ASP A 81 -15.45 -9.25 4.37
CA ASP A 81 -15.49 -10.70 4.50
C ASP A 81 -14.18 -11.31 3.99
N GLN A 82 -13.43 -11.94 4.89
CA GLN A 82 -12.08 -12.42 4.60
C GLN A 82 -12.06 -13.53 3.54
N ALA A 83 -13.06 -14.42 3.55
CA ALA A 83 -13.15 -15.50 2.56
C ALA A 83 -13.41 -14.95 1.15
N THR A 84 -14.26 -13.93 1.04
CA THR A 84 -14.52 -13.23 -0.22
C THR A 84 -13.28 -12.53 -0.75
N VAL A 85 -12.53 -11.84 0.12
CA VAL A 85 -11.28 -11.16 -0.30
C VAL A 85 -10.22 -12.17 -0.73
N ALA A 86 -10.00 -13.24 0.05
CA ALA A 86 -9.08 -14.30 -0.31
C ALA A 86 -9.46 -14.97 -1.64
N THR A 87 -10.77 -15.20 -1.85
CA THR A 87 -11.32 -15.72 -3.11
C THR A 87 -10.98 -14.78 -4.28
N SER A 88 -11.17 -13.47 -4.09
CA SER A 88 -10.87 -12.48 -5.13
C SER A 88 -9.37 -12.41 -5.44
N TYR A 89 -8.50 -12.52 -4.44
CA TYR A 89 -7.05 -12.55 -4.68
C TYR A 89 -6.58 -13.83 -5.36
N VAL A 90 -7.17 -14.98 -5.04
CA VAL A 90 -6.90 -16.23 -5.78
C VAL A 90 -7.35 -16.12 -7.23
N ARG A 91 -8.53 -15.55 -7.49
CA ARG A 91 -8.99 -15.25 -8.86
C ARG A 91 -8.03 -14.32 -9.58
N TRP A 92 -7.58 -13.26 -8.92
CA TRP A 92 -6.62 -12.31 -9.47
C TRP A 92 -5.32 -13.00 -9.87
N ILE A 93 -4.67 -13.76 -8.97
CA ILE A 93 -3.41 -14.44 -9.33
C ILE A 93 -3.63 -15.51 -10.42
N GLN A 94 -4.80 -16.18 -10.45
CA GLN A 94 -5.16 -17.15 -11.49
C GLN A 94 -5.26 -16.49 -12.88
N SER A 95 -5.60 -15.20 -12.93
CA SER A 95 -5.63 -14.41 -14.18
C SER A 95 -4.23 -14.11 -14.75
N LYS A 96 -3.17 -14.48 -14.03
CA LYS A 96 -1.75 -14.27 -14.37
C LYS A 96 -1.43 -12.79 -14.54
N PRO A 97 -1.49 -12.00 -13.44
CA PRO A 97 -1.17 -10.58 -13.48
C PRO A 97 0.28 -10.36 -13.91
N LYS A 98 0.53 -9.22 -14.55
CA LYS A 98 1.85 -8.89 -15.14
C LYS A 98 2.93 -8.74 -14.08
N SER A 99 2.56 -8.23 -12.90
CA SER A 99 3.38 -8.12 -11.71
C SER A 99 2.71 -8.84 -10.53
N SER A 100 3.53 -9.26 -9.56
CA SER A 100 3.10 -9.75 -8.26
C SER A 100 4.30 -9.78 -7.32
N GLY A 101 4.15 -9.34 -6.08
CA GLY A 101 5.20 -9.55 -5.06
C GLY A 101 5.47 -11.04 -4.78
N ARG A 102 6.70 -11.42 -4.39
CA ARG A 102 7.03 -12.84 -4.12
C ARG A 102 6.24 -13.38 -2.92
N THR A 103 6.13 -12.61 -1.84
CA THR A 103 5.32 -12.99 -0.67
C THR A 103 3.86 -13.23 -1.05
N THR A 104 3.26 -12.37 -1.88
CA THR A 104 1.90 -12.55 -2.40
C THR A 104 1.78 -13.82 -3.24
N ARG A 105 2.71 -14.06 -4.19
CA ARG A 105 2.72 -15.30 -4.99
C ARG A 105 2.83 -16.56 -4.12
N LEU A 106 3.72 -16.55 -3.13
CA LEU A 106 3.91 -17.68 -2.24
C LEU A 106 2.64 -17.97 -1.43
N ALA A 107 1.99 -16.93 -0.90
CA ALA A 107 0.73 -17.04 -0.17
C ALA A 107 -0.37 -17.66 -1.02
N LEU A 108 -0.52 -17.18 -2.26
CA LEU A 108 -1.60 -17.55 -3.17
C LEU A 108 -1.25 -18.74 -4.08
N LYS A 109 -0.10 -19.40 -3.87
CA LYS A 109 0.33 -20.60 -4.62
C LYS A 109 -0.69 -21.74 -4.58
N ILE A 110 -1.61 -21.71 -3.63
CA ILE A 110 -2.75 -22.64 -3.59
C ILE A 110 -3.57 -22.64 -4.88
N VAL A 111 -3.53 -21.55 -5.66
CA VAL A 111 -4.15 -21.43 -6.99
C VAL A 111 -3.79 -22.58 -7.94
N ASP A 112 -2.60 -23.18 -7.79
CA ASP A 112 -2.16 -24.34 -8.60
C ASP A 112 -3.08 -25.57 -8.45
N LYS A 113 -3.87 -25.61 -7.37
CA LYS A 113 -4.83 -26.68 -7.06
C LYS A 113 -6.29 -26.29 -7.34
N VAL A 114 -6.53 -25.09 -7.87
CA VAL A 114 -7.86 -24.53 -8.08
C VAL A 114 -8.23 -24.63 -9.58
N PRO A 115 -9.35 -25.27 -9.96
CA PRO A 115 -9.77 -25.37 -11.36
C PRO A 115 -10.17 -23.98 -11.91
N ARG A 116 -10.33 -23.82 -13.24
CA ARG A 116 -10.58 -22.49 -13.83
C ARG A 116 -12.01 -21.97 -13.63
N ASP A 117 -12.98 -22.87 -13.57
CA ASP A 117 -14.42 -22.62 -13.41
C ASP A 117 -14.86 -22.64 -11.93
N TRP A 118 -13.91 -22.68 -11.00
CA TRP A 118 -14.16 -22.79 -9.56
C TRP A 118 -15.03 -21.68 -8.97
N LEU A 119 -14.93 -20.45 -9.49
CA LEU A 119 -15.55 -19.29 -8.87
C LEU A 119 -17.09 -19.41 -8.83
N GLU A 120 -17.66 -19.95 -9.90
CA GLU A 120 -19.11 -20.16 -10.08
C GLU A 120 -19.57 -21.53 -9.54
N THR A 121 -18.67 -22.51 -9.48
CA THR A 121 -19.00 -23.89 -9.07
C THR A 121 -18.81 -24.16 -7.59
N TRP A 122 -17.95 -23.41 -6.90
CA TRP A 122 -17.66 -23.64 -5.48
C TRP A 122 -18.67 -22.99 -4.56
N SER A 123 -19.13 -23.78 -3.57
CA SER A 123 -19.95 -23.31 -2.46
C SER A 123 -19.19 -22.38 -1.52
N ASP A 124 -19.91 -21.69 -0.64
CA ASP A 124 -19.31 -20.83 0.38
C ASP A 124 -18.42 -21.63 1.35
N GLU A 125 -18.77 -22.88 1.67
CA GLU A 125 -17.93 -23.76 2.49
C GLU A 125 -16.61 -24.10 1.79
N GLN A 126 -16.62 -24.30 0.47
CA GLN A 126 -15.39 -24.57 -0.29
C GLN A 126 -14.51 -23.32 -0.35
N LYS A 127 -15.10 -22.13 -0.51
CA LYS A 127 -14.38 -20.85 -0.46
C LYS A 127 -13.82 -20.56 0.93
N LEU A 128 -14.51 -20.97 2.00
CA LEU A 128 -13.97 -20.90 3.36
C LEU A 128 -12.80 -21.86 3.58
N ARG A 129 -12.86 -23.08 3.04
CA ARG A 129 -11.73 -24.02 3.06
C ARG A 129 -10.52 -23.48 2.30
N LEU A 130 -10.75 -22.80 1.17
CA LEU A 130 -9.67 -22.12 0.43
C LEU A 130 -8.93 -21.11 1.32
N LEU A 131 -9.68 -20.28 2.06
CA LEU A 131 -9.08 -19.35 3.03
C LEU A 131 -8.22 -20.08 4.06
N GLN A 132 -8.73 -21.17 4.66
CA GLN A 132 -7.97 -21.95 5.64
C GLN A 132 -6.66 -22.51 5.05
N MET A 133 -6.70 -23.00 3.81
CA MET A 133 -5.51 -23.50 3.11
C MET A 133 -4.49 -22.37 2.85
N ILE A 134 -4.95 -21.16 2.53
CA ILE A 134 -4.09 -19.98 2.38
C ILE A 134 -3.44 -19.64 3.71
N GLU A 135 -4.20 -19.58 4.81
CA GLU A 135 -3.68 -19.26 6.13
C GLU A 135 -2.61 -20.26 6.59
N GLU A 136 -2.83 -21.57 6.37
CA GLU A 136 -1.83 -22.60 6.63
C GLU A 136 -0.58 -22.44 5.78
N ASN A 137 -0.73 -22.08 4.50
CA ASN A 137 0.38 -21.88 3.59
C ASN A 137 1.20 -20.63 3.93
N VAL A 138 0.53 -19.53 4.29
CA VAL A 138 1.17 -18.27 4.71
C VAL A 138 1.99 -18.47 5.98
N LYS A 139 1.48 -19.22 6.97
CA LYS A 139 2.25 -19.59 8.17
C LYS A 139 3.54 -20.35 7.85
N LYS A 140 3.57 -21.14 6.78
CA LYS A 140 4.76 -21.92 6.39
C LYS A 140 5.74 -21.11 5.54
N THR A 141 5.22 -20.25 4.65
CA THR A 141 6.02 -19.60 3.60
C THR A 141 6.40 -18.16 3.91
N ASN A 142 5.59 -17.47 4.72
CA ASN A 142 5.65 -16.02 4.91
C ASN A 142 5.63 -15.60 6.39
N GLU A 143 5.92 -16.52 7.33
CA GLU A 143 5.98 -16.25 8.77
C GLU A 143 6.88 -15.05 9.10
N LYS A 144 8.03 -14.97 8.44
CA LYS A 144 9.04 -13.93 8.66
C LYS A 144 9.02 -12.83 7.59
N SER A 145 8.09 -12.86 6.64
CA SER A 145 8.09 -11.86 5.58
C SER A 145 7.78 -10.47 6.13
N LEU A 146 8.63 -9.52 5.75
CA LEU A 146 8.50 -8.11 6.05
C LEU A 146 8.38 -7.29 4.75
N SER A 147 7.83 -7.89 3.69
CA SER A 147 7.56 -7.19 2.43
C SER A 147 6.40 -6.20 2.57
N ASN A 148 6.33 -5.18 1.72
CA ASN A 148 5.33 -4.11 1.76
C ASN A 148 3.97 -4.47 1.14
N GLY A 149 3.81 -5.69 0.60
CA GLY A 149 2.66 -6.06 -0.24
C GLY A 149 1.29 -5.97 0.45
N PHE A 150 1.26 -5.94 1.77
CA PHE A 150 0.05 -5.69 2.55
C PHE A 150 -0.31 -4.19 2.66
N LEU A 151 0.68 -3.29 2.70
CA LEU A 151 0.46 -1.84 2.77
C LEU A 151 -0.04 -1.28 1.44
N MET A 152 0.44 -1.82 0.33
CA MET A 152 0.14 -1.30 -1.00
C MET A 152 -1.33 -1.42 -1.39
N ARG A 153 -2.10 -2.35 -0.82
CA ARG A 153 -3.49 -2.60 -1.23
C ARG A 153 -4.56 -2.13 -0.24
N ILE A 154 -4.18 -1.68 0.97
CA ILE A 154 -5.10 -1.60 2.12
C ILE A 154 -6.02 -0.37 2.17
N SER A 155 -5.70 0.68 1.41
CA SER A 155 -6.44 1.97 1.43
C SER A 155 -7.98 1.92 1.16
N PRO A 156 -8.56 0.91 0.48
CA PRO A 156 -10.02 0.79 0.38
C PRO A 156 -10.74 0.57 1.71
N LEU A 157 -10.12 -0.09 2.70
CA LEU A 157 -10.72 -0.30 4.02
C LEU A 157 -11.09 1.02 4.72
N PRO A 158 -10.15 1.96 4.98
CA PRO A 158 -10.44 3.22 5.65
C PRO A 158 -11.30 4.15 4.77
N ALA A 159 -11.25 4.00 3.44
CA ALA A 159 -12.13 4.69 2.52
C ALA A 159 -13.59 4.22 2.64
N PHE A 160 -13.82 2.91 2.74
CA PHE A 160 -15.15 2.31 2.90
C PHE A 160 -15.76 2.63 4.27
N TYR A 161 -14.98 2.41 5.34
CA TYR A 161 -15.41 2.61 6.73
C TYR A 161 -15.24 4.05 7.24
N HIS A 162 -15.08 5.03 6.35
CA HIS A 162 -14.66 6.38 6.71
C HIS A 162 -15.57 7.10 7.72
N ARG A 163 -16.88 6.75 7.77
CA ARG A 163 -17.88 7.33 8.70
C ARG A 163 -17.99 6.59 10.03
N GLN A 164 -17.40 5.40 10.14
CA GLN A 164 -17.46 4.59 11.34
C GLN A 164 -16.23 4.87 12.22
N SER A 165 -16.34 4.63 13.53
CA SER A 165 -15.20 4.70 14.42
C SER A 165 -14.15 3.67 13.99
N PHE A 166 -12.87 4.00 14.11
CA PHE A 166 -11.79 3.11 13.70
C PHE A 166 -11.87 1.76 14.44
N GLU A 167 -12.23 1.81 15.72
CA GLU A 167 -12.34 0.67 16.62
C GLU A 167 -13.43 -0.33 16.21
N SER A 168 -14.46 0.08 15.46
CA SER A 168 -15.55 -0.82 15.06
C SER A 168 -15.18 -1.80 13.95
N TRP A 169 -14.09 -1.54 13.21
CA TRP A 169 -13.70 -2.34 12.05
C TRP A 169 -12.19 -2.64 11.97
N SER A 170 -11.37 -2.12 12.89
CA SER A 170 -9.91 -2.29 12.87
C SER A 170 -9.47 -3.76 12.87
N ASN A 171 -10.28 -4.67 13.41
CA ASN A 171 -10.04 -6.13 13.34
C ASN A 171 -9.99 -6.69 11.90
N CYS A 172 -10.58 -6.00 10.92
CA CYS A 172 -10.52 -6.37 9.51
C CYS A 172 -9.11 -6.23 8.93
N ILE A 173 -8.29 -5.32 9.48
CA ILE A 173 -6.92 -5.06 9.02
C ILE A 173 -6.04 -6.29 9.22
N ALA A 174 -6.08 -6.89 10.42
CA ALA A 174 -5.33 -8.11 10.68
C ALA A 174 -5.75 -9.24 9.73
N LYS A 175 -7.06 -9.42 9.52
CA LYS A 175 -7.60 -10.42 8.59
C LYS A 175 -7.17 -10.20 7.14
N GLU A 176 -7.01 -8.95 6.71
CA GLU A 176 -6.55 -8.57 5.37
C GLU A 176 -5.05 -8.87 5.17
N VAL A 177 -4.26 -8.53 6.18
CA VAL A 177 -2.80 -8.76 6.17
C VAL A 177 -2.50 -10.26 6.16
N THR A 178 -3.20 -11.05 6.99
CA THR A 178 -2.97 -12.50 7.18
C THR A 178 -3.27 -13.36 5.96
N ILE A 179 -3.96 -12.83 4.94
CA ILE A 179 -4.12 -13.49 3.65
C ILE A 179 -2.75 -13.68 2.96
N THR A 180 -1.75 -12.85 3.28
CA THR A 180 -0.43 -12.88 2.62
C THR A 180 0.77 -12.87 3.56
N HIS A 181 0.66 -12.28 4.74
CA HIS A 181 1.75 -12.08 5.70
C HIS A 181 1.35 -12.60 7.07
N ALA A 182 2.21 -13.42 7.70
CA ALA A 182 1.94 -13.95 9.05
C ALA A 182 2.69 -13.20 10.17
N ASN A 183 3.59 -12.28 9.82
CA ASN A 183 4.40 -11.56 10.81
C ASN A 183 3.57 -10.49 11.54
N SER A 184 3.56 -10.51 12.88
CA SER A 184 2.81 -9.55 13.70
C SER A 184 3.23 -8.08 13.50
N THR A 185 4.51 -7.84 13.17
CA THR A 185 5.05 -6.51 12.83
C THR A 185 4.29 -5.90 11.65
N THR A 186 3.96 -6.73 10.64
CA THR A 186 3.21 -6.28 9.46
C THR A 186 1.77 -5.91 9.81
N ILE A 187 1.17 -6.57 10.79
CA ILE A 187 -0.18 -6.25 11.27
C ILE A 187 -0.18 -4.89 11.98
N ASP A 188 0.77 -4.64 12.88
CA ASP A 188 0.90 -3.34 13.56
C ASP A 188 1.16 -2.22 12.55
N ALA A 189 2.10 -2.42 11.60
CA ALA A 189 2.38 -1.47 10.53
C ALA A 189 1.13 -1.15 9.69
N ALA A 190 0.33 -2.17 9.36
CA ALA A 190 -0.92 -2.01 8.63
C ALA A 190 -1.95 -1.24 9.46
N GLU A 191 -2.11 -1.55 10.74
CA GLU A 191 -3.04 -0.86 11.64
C GLU A 191 -2.71 0.64 11.71
N ILE A 192 -1.44 0.98 11.92
CA ILE A 192 -0.96 2.37 11.99
C ILE A 192 -1.18 3.10 10.68
N TYR A 193 -0.79 2.51 9.56
CA TYR A 193 -0.95 3.14 8.25
C TYR A 193 -2.43 3.36 7.90
N THR A 194 -3.26 2.36 8.18
CA THR A 194 -4.70 2.41 7.90
C THR A 194 -5.41 3.44 8.79
N LYS A 195 -5.04 3.50 10.08
CA LYS A 195 -5.54 4.52 11.02
C LYS A 195 -5.15 5.92 10.55
N ALA A 196 -3.92 6.10 10.06
CA ALA A 196 -3.46 7.38 9.54
C ALA A 196 -4.30 7.84 8.34
N ILE A 197 -4.59 6.95 7.38
CA ILE A 197 -5.50 7.25 6.26
C ILE A 197 -6.90 7.64 6.77
N HIS A 198 -7.46 6.87 7.69
CA HIS A 198 -8.80 7.13 8.25
C HIS A 198 -8.87 8.50 8.95
N GLN A 199 -7.86 8.85 9.74
CA GLN A 199 -7.78 10.15 10.41
C GLN A 199 -7.65 11.31 9.40
N LEU A 200 -6.83 11.16 8.36
CA LEU A 200 -6.73 12.18 7.31
C LEU A 200 -8.04 12.36 6.54
N ILE A 201 -8.76 11.27 6.22
CA ILE A 201 -10.10 11.35 5.62
C ILE A 201 -11.05 12.14 6.52
N ASN A 202 -10.93 11.98 7.83
CA ASN A 202 -11.73 12.64 8.86
C ASN A 202 -11.23 14.02 9.30
N GLY A 203 -10.27 14.61 8.58
CA GLY A 203 -9.91 16.02 8.77
C GLY A 203 -8.81 16.28 9.81
N PHE A 204 -8.16 15.24 10.33
CA PHE A 204 -7.00 15.43 11.20
C PHE A 204 -5.87 16.12 10.43
N THR A 205 -5.04 16.88 11.13
CA THR A 205 -3.85 17.49 10.55
C THR A 205 -2.74 16.44 10.41
N PRO A 206 -1.85 16.53 9.42
CA PRO A 206 -0.72 15.61 9.28
C PRO A 206 0.10 15.45 10.57
N LYS A 207 0.32 16.56 11.29
CA LYS A 207 0.99 16.57 12.60
C LYS A 207 0.26 15.71 13.64
N ALA A 208 -1.05 15.88 13.79
CA ALA A 208 -1.84 15.10 14.74
C ALA A 208 -1.85 13.60 14.35
N VAL A 209 -1.96 13.30 13.06
CA VAL A 209 -1.92 11.92 12.56
C VAL A 209 -0.59 11.25 12.87
N TYR A 210 0.53 11.93 12.61
CA TYR A 210 1.86 11.41 12.90
C TYR A 210 2.06 11.18 14.41
N GLN A 211 1.65 12.12 15.26
CA GLN A 211 1.73 11.97 16.72
C GLN A 211 0.90 10.78 17.21
N ASN A 212 -0.33 10.62 16.68
CA ASN A 212 -1.19 9.48 17.02
C ASN A 212 -0.59 8.15 16.56
N ALA A 213 0.02 8.10 15.38
CA ALA A 213 0.71 6.91 14.88
C ALA A 213 1.85 6.51 15.83
N LEU A 214 2.69 7.46 16.23
CA LEU A 214 3.81 7.21 17.15
C LEU A 214 3.36 6.77 18.55
N SER A 215 2.23 7.30 19.04
CA SER A 215 1.70 6.92 20.36
C SER A 215 0.95 5.58 20.36
N SER A 216 0.40 5.16 19.22
CA SER A 216 -0.46 3.96 19.13
C SER A 216 0.24 2.68 18.70
N THR A 217 1.39 2.76 18.02
CA THR A 217 2.16 1.57 17.63
C THR A 217 2.65 0.78 18.85
N LYS A 218 2.43 -0.52 18.81
CA LYS A 218 2.86 -1.46 19.86
C LYS A 218 4.19 -2.10 19.51
N ASP A 219 4.55 -2.09 18.23
CA ASP A 219 5.74 -2.72 17.71
C ASP A 219 6.95 -1.77 17.75
N LYS A 220 8.10 -2.29 18.19
CA LYS A 220 9.33 -1.49 18.35
C LYS A 220 9.96 -1.13 17.00
N ILE A 221 9.88 -2.01 16.02
CA ILE A 221 10.41 -1.79 14.66
C ILE A 221 9.56 -0.73 13.97
N VAL A 222 8.23 -0.85 14.04
CA VAL A 222 7.30 0.15 13.50
C VAL A 222 7.54 1.51 14.15
N ARG A 223 7.59 1.58 15.49
CA ARG A 223 7.91 2.82 16.22
C ARG A 223 9.22 3.44 15.75
N LYS A 224 10.25 2.63 15.52
CA LYS A 224 11.54 3.16 15.10
C LYS A 224 11.50 3.77 13.70
N HIS A 225 10.82 3.12 12.75
CA HIS A 225 10.60 3.69 11.41
C HIS A 225 9.81 4.99 11.46
N LEU A 226 8.82 5.08 12.36
CA LEU A 226 8.09 6.34 12.60
C LEU A 226 9.02 7.44 13.12
N GLU A 227 9.82 7.18 14.16
CA GLU A 227 10.78 8.15 14.71
C GLU A 227 11.78 8.63 13.66
N LEU A 228 12.34 7.69 12.87
CA LEU A 228 13.28 8.00 11.79
C LEU A 228 12.62 8.84 10.70
N ALA A 229 11.32 8.64 10.42
CA ALA A 229 10.57 9.49 9.50
C ALA A 229 10.53 10.97 9.94
N ALA A 230 10.76 11.32 11.22
CA ALA A 230 10.77 12.73 11.63
C ALA A 230 12.12 13.42 11.50
N ILE A 231 13.21 12.66 11.40
CA ILE A 231 14.57 13.19 11.50
C ILE A 231 15.45 12.82 10.30
N GLN A 232 15.07 11.80 9.53
CA GLN A 232 15.82 11.33 8.38
C GLN A 232 15.00 11.41 7.10
N LEU A 233 15.45 12.28 6.21
CA LEU A 233 14.80 12.57 4.92
C LEU A 233 14.92 11.44 3.90
N SER A 234 15.80 10.45 4.14
CA SER A 234 15.97 9.30 3.25
C SER A 234 15.72 8.01 4.03
N PRO A 235 14.77 7.18 3.59
CA PRO A 235 14.46 5.95 4.31
C PRO A 235 15.65 5.00 4.24
N PHE A 236 15.85 4.23 5.31
CA PHE A 236 16.90 3.23 5.37
C PHE A 236 16.46 2.10 6.31
N PRO A 237 16.92 0.87 6.08
CA PRO A 237 16.63 -0.22 7.00
C PRO A 237 17.33 0.02 8.35
N TYR A 238 16.65 -0.29 9.45
CA TYR A 238 17.16 -0.07 10.79
C TYR A 238 17.65 -1.39 11.42
N GLY A 239 18.86 -1.42 11.99
CA GLY A 239 19.37 -2.60 12.70
C GLY A 239 19.39 -3.89 11.87
N ASP A 240 19.09 -5.01 12.52
CA ASP A 240 19.08 -6.36 11.94
C ASP A 240 17.83 -6.65 11.08
N ASP A 241 17.03 -5.64 10.71
CA ASP A 241 15.80 -5.78 9.93
C ASP A 241 16.02 -6.48 8.57
N LEU A 242 17.21 -6.38 7.99
CA LEU A 242 17.60 -7.09 6.77
C LEU A 242 17.90 -8.59 7.02
N SER A 243 18.27 -8.95 8.25
CA SER A 243 18.46 -10.35 8.67
C SER A 243 17.11 -11.06 8.94
N LEU A 244 16.06 -10.28 9.21
CA LEU A 244 14.66 -10.73 9.27
C LEU A 244 14.13 -10.93 7.84
N SER A 245 14.69 -11.93 7.15
CA SER A 245 14.38 -12.43 5.79
C SER A 245 13.47 -11.53 4.93
N THR A 246 14.04 -10.55 4.24
CA THR A 246 13.45 -10.09 2.98
C THR A 246 13.60 -11.27 2.01
N ASN A 247 12.51 -11.97 1.70
CA ASN A 247 12.55 -13.23 0.94
C ASN A 247 12.93 -13.02 -0.54
N GLY A 248 13.91 -12.20 -0.89
CA GLY A 248 14.30 -11.92 -2.29
C GLY A 248 13.32 -10.99 -3.01
N ASP A 249 12.77 -10.00 -2.31
CA ASP A 249 12.20 -8.80 -2.93
C ASP A 249 13.36 -7.76 -3.00
N ASP A 250 14.21 -7.94 -4.00
CA ASP A 250 15.58 -7.39 -4.06
C ASP A 250 15.64 -5.86 -3.87
N GLN A 251 16.25 -5.26 -2.84
CA GLN A 251 16.73 -5.74 -1.53
C GLN A 251 16.44 -4.72 -0.39
N ILE A 252 15.76 -3.60 -0.67
CA ILE A 252 15.37 -2.57 0.34
C ILE A 252 13.99 -1.98 0.00
N MET A 253 13.68 -1.77 -1.29
CA MET A 253 12.43 -1.15 -1.72
C MET A 253 11.16 -1.96 -1.39
N GLY A 254 11.29 -3.29 -1.37
CA GLY A 254 10.21 -4.20 -0.96
C GLY A 254 9.97 -4.22 0.55
N TYR A 255 10.89 -3.69 1.38
CA TYR A 255 10.76 -3.75 2.83
C TYR A 255 9.69 -2.78 3.34
N PHE A 256 8.80 -3.27 4.20
CA PHE A 256 7.67 -2.47 4.69
C PHE A 256 8.13 -1.22 5.46
N GLY A 257 9.25 -1.28 6.20
CA GLY A 257 9.71 -0.15 7.01
C GLY A 257 10.09 1.06 6.15
N ILE A 258 10.77 0.82 5.03
CA ILE A 258 11.09 1.85 4.02
C ILE A 258 9.80 2.45 3.47
N ALA A 259 8.86 1.59 3.03
CA ALA A 259 7.59 2.03 2.47
C ALA A 259 6.76 2.84 3.50
N LEU A 260 6.75 2.41 4.76
CA LEU A 260 6.03 3.08 5.84
C LEU A 260 6.66 4.42 6.21
N GLN A 261 7.99 4.46 6.31
CA GLN A 261 8.74 5.69 6.58
C GLN A 261 8.50 6.72 5.48
N GLU A 262 8.62 6.35 4.21
CA GLU A 262 8.33 7.20 3.04
C GLU A 262 6.92 7.81 3.12
N LYS A 263 5.90 6.98 3.39
CA LYS A 263 4.50 7.41 3.48
C LYS A 263 4.28 8.45 4.58
N LEU A 264 4.95 8.31 5.73
CA LEU A 264 4.73 9.13 6.92
C LEU A 264 5.72 10.30 7.06
N LEU A 265 6.87 10.27 6.37
CA LEU A 265 7.85 11.35 6.28
C LEU A 265 7.23 12.62 5.68
N SER A 266 6.31 12.48 4.72
CA SER A 266 5.56 13.63 4.19
C SER A 266 4.74 14.36 5.27
N MET A 267 4.24 13.64 6.27
CA MET A 267 3.47 14.22 7.38
C MET A 267 4.34 14.86 8.45
N SER A 268 5.49 14.24 8.75
CA SER A 268 6.46 14.80 9.69
C SER A 268 7.09 16.08 9.13
N TYR A 269 7.35 16.16 7.81
CA TYR A 269 7.89 17.35 7.17
C TYR A 269 6.96 18.55 7.28
N CYS A 270 5.64 18.32 7.21
CA CYS A 270 4.61 19.35 7.47
C CYS A 270 4.67 19.91 8.90
N MET A 271 5.38 19.27 9.84
CA MET A 271 5.60 19.79 11.20
C MET A 271 6.71 20.84 11.29
N GLN A 272 7.65 20.85 10.33
CA GLN A 272 8.90 21.60 10.43
C GLN A 272 9.01 22.76 9.43
N ASN A 273 8.31 22.71 8.27
CA ASN A 273 8.37 23.77 7.26
C ASN A 273 7.02 23.97 6.53
N PRO A 274 6.65 25.21 6.12
CA PRO A 274 5.64 25.41 5.08
C PRO A 274 6.16 24.83 3.75
N LEU A 275 5.41 23.89 3.16
CA LEU A 275 5.84 23.04 2.03
C LEU A 275 6.35 23.83 0.81
N PRO A 276 7.62 23.65 0.38
CA PRO A 276 8.07 24.08 -0.94
C PRO A 276 7.61 23.08 -2.00
N ARG A 277 7.17 23.58 -3.17
CA ARG A 277 6.69 22.79 -4.33
C ARG A 277 7.67 21.74 -4.89
N VAL A 278 8.92 21.70 -4.41
CA VAL A 278 10.04 21.03 -5.09
C VAL A 278 10.52 19.74 -4.37
N TYR A 279 10.00 19.41 -3.18
CA TYR A 279 10.50 18.24 -2.44
C TYR A 279 10.01 16.88 -2.93
N TRP A 280 9.14 16.82 -3.94
CA TRP A 280 8.57 15.57 -4.46
C TRP A 280 9.58 14.63 -5.16
N MET A 281 10.79 15.10 -5.47
CA MET A 281 11.76 14.40 -6.32
C MET A 281 12.56 13.27 -5.65
N GLN A 282 12.63 13.19 -4.31
CA GLN A 282 13.32 12.07 -3.62
C GLN A 282 12.41 10.86 -3.35
N PHE A 283 11.10 11.07 -3.33
CA PHE A 283 10.10 10.11 -2.82
C PHE A 283 9.54 9.14 -3.88
N LEU A 284 9.85 9.36 -5.15
CA LEU A 284 9.33 8.56 -6.26
C LEU A 284 10.22 7.37 -6.63
N SER A 285 11.35 7.20 -5.94
CA SER A 285 12.29 6.12 -6.21
C SER A 285 11.74 4.74 -5.85
N VAL A 286 10.77 4.64 -4.93
CA VAL A 286 10.26 3.36 -4.42
C VAL A 286 8.95 2.94 -5.08
N GLY A 287 8.45 3.64 -6.10
CA GLY A 287 7.19 3.27 -6.77
C GLY A 287 5.91 3.33 -5.92
N ILE A 288 6.01 3.76 -4.65
CA ILE A 288 5.00 3.51 -3.60
C ILE A 288 4.37 4.80 -3.04
N LEU A 289 4.73 5.96 -3.58
CA LEU A 289 4.07 7.21 -3.21
C LEU A 289 2.84 7.43 -4.08
N ILE A 290 1.68 7.63 -3.45
CA ILE A 290 0.60 8.60 -3.79
C ILE A 290 -0.74 8.18 -3.11
N GLN A 291 -0.81 7.11 -2.31
CA GLN A 291 -2.02 6.86 -1.50
C GLN A 291 -2.37 8.00 -0.52
N MET A 292 -1.37 8.75 -0.02
CA MET A 292 -1.58 9.87 0.92
C MET A 292 -1.44 11.25 0.27
N VAL A 293 -0.89 11.33 -0.95
CA VAL A 293 -0.58 12.61 -1.62
C VAL A 293 -1.85 13.34 -2.04
N ALA A 294 -2.87 12.60 -2.51
CA ALA A 294 -4.15 13.19 -2.87
C ALA A 294 -4.93 13.75 -1.65
N LEU A 295 -4.69 13.25 -0.43
CA LEU A 295 -5.24 13.81 0.80
C LEU A 295 -4.54 15.11 1.23
N LEU A 296 -3.23 15.21 0.97
CA LEU A 296 -2.44 16.42 1.25
C LEU A 296 -2.74 17.53 0.25
N LEU A 297 -3.05 17.19 -1.01
CA LEU A 297 -3.51 18.17 -2.01
C LEU A 297 -4.82 18.87 -1.60
N HIS A 298 -5.68 18.23 -0.81
CA HIS A 298 -6.89 18.87 -0.26
C HIS A 298 -6.62 20.02 0.71
N TYR A 299 -5.44 20.05 1.32
CA TYR A 299 -4.99 21.16 2.17
C TYR A 299 -4.30 22.28 1.37
N LEU A 300 -4.03 22.09 0.06
CA LEU A 300 -3.21 23.00 -0.74
C LEU A 300 -3.88 23.48 -2.04
N VAL A 301 -4.85 22.77 -2.61
CA VAL A 301 -5.48 23.12 -3.90
C VAL A 301 -6.99 22.85 -3.85
N PRO A 302 -7.86 23.87 -4.04
CA PRO A 302 -9.28 23.65 -4.28
C PRO A 302 -9.47 22.78 -5.53
N ILE A 303 -10.36 21.78 -5.47
CA ILE A 303 -10.63 20.79 -6.54
C ILE A 303 -11.06 21.43 -7.88
N SER A 304 -11.30 22.74 -7.95
CA SER A 304 -11.63 23.45 -9.18
C SER A 304 -10.51 23.50 -10.24
N ALA A 305 -9.35 22.88 -10.00
CA ALA A 305 -8.17 22.99 -10.87
C ALA A 305 -7.76 21.68 -11.59
N VAL A 306 -8.51 20.58 -11.47
CA VAL A 306 -8.26 19.38 -12.29
C VAL A 306 -9.16 19.47 -13.53
N LYS A 307 -8.57 19.87 -14.66
CA LYS A 307 -9.16 19.73 -16.01
C LYS A 307 -8.64 18.47 -16.67
#